data_AF-A0A1D3JGB6-F1
#
_entry.id   AF-A0A1D3JGB6-F1
#
_cell.length_a   1.000
_cell.length_b   1.000
_cell.length_c   1.000
_cell.angle_alpha   90.00
_cell.angle_beta   90.00
_cell.angle_gamma   90.00
#
_symmetry.space_group_name_H-M   'P 1'
#
loop_
_entity.id
_entity.type
_entity.pdbx_description
1 polymer ?
#
loop_
_entity_poly.entity_id
_entity_poly.type
_entity_poly.pdbx_seq_one_letter_code
_entity_poly.pdbx_strand_id
1 'polypeptide(L)'
;MEDPGERKTITYDMVDMLYLNSTNMGMAETFTQKTPNPQFASTCDSIFTNRHNSNSIHKDICKTLLAYFHLSKISGGSNDPNSYCRYSNYWLNKKVRKENGTLEEYASSFFNIFASSTNGNFTSSECKNYVYDLGDDTFKKMKILFTYHEHYSNFILKKQKEPDLSCVSAQECAKIYKENIFNCSSFEDKYCAKLKGFRDKLMRDLKSLKMCSDTQDIISSIDKTITESSSQNQREESSQATTISASSLGTMMGVSLLSLFLYKVTPLGSWLSSRIGNFKKTLNIGDNEENESLFQYSESTESNYTNGDYNIAYHFVGNS
;
A
#
# COMPACT_ATOMS: atom_id res chain seq x y z
N MET A 1 -31.52 6.61 -11.79
CA MET A 1 -30.56 5.58 -12.25
C MET A 1 -29.20 6.16 -11.97
N GLU A 2 -28.64 5.88 -10.79
CA GLU A 2 -27.28 6.34 -10.46
C GLU A 2 -26.31 5.57 -11.34
N ASP A 3 -25.44 6.30 -12.04
CA ASP A 3 -24.30 5.75 -12.76
C ASP A 3 -23.52 4.85 -11.79
N PRO A 4 -23.30 3.55 -12.09
CA PRO A 4 -22.46 2.71 -11.25
C PRO A 4 -21.03 3.25 -11.39
N GLY A 5 -20.68 4.20 -10.53
CA GLY A 5 -19.47 4.99 -10.65
C GLY A 5 -18.25 4.11 -10.91
N GLU A 6 -17.41 4.55 -11.85
CA GLU A 6 -16.24 3.80 -12.31
C GLU A 6 -15.40 3.27 -11.14
N ARG A 7 -15.20 1.94 -11.12
CA ARG A 7 -14.42 1.24 -10.09
C ARG A 7 -13.03 1.86 -9.96
N LYS A 8 -12.63 2.21 -8.73
CA LYS A 8 -11.32 2.81 -8.47
C LYS A 8 -10.27 1.71 -8.25
N THR A 9 -9.53 1.38 -9.32
CA THR A 9 -8.64 0.20 -9.41
C THR A 9 -7.26 0.38 -8.80
N ILE A 10 -6.81 -0.52 -7.92
CA ILE A 10 -5.46 -0.47 -7.33
C ILE A 10 -4.44 -0.90 -8.38
N THR A 11 -3.32 -0.20 -8.44
CA THR A 11 -2.19 -0.53 -9.33
C THR A 11 -0.91 -0.73 -8.52
N TYR A 12 0.04 -1.48 -9.08
CA TYR A 12 1.27 -1.85 -8.38
C TYR A 12 2.18 -0.65 -8.04
N ASP A 13 2.14 0.42 -8.83
CA ASP A 13 2.89 1.65 -8.57
C ASP A 13 2.45 2.36 -7.28
N MET A 14 1.22 2.13 -6.83
CA MET A 14 0.66 2.76 -5.63
C MET A 14 1.17 2.16 -4.31
N VAL A 15 1.88 1.03 -4.32
CA VAL A 15 2.24 0.29 -3.09
C VAL A 15 2.96 1.15 -2.03
N ASP A 16 3.95 1.98 -2.39
CA ASP A 16 4.64 2.84 -1.41
C ASP A 16 3.66 3.80 -0.71
N MET A 17 2.76 4.41 -1.50
CA MET A 17 1.78 5.36 -0.99
C MET A 17 0.76 4.67 -0.08
N LEU A 18 0.26 3.51 -0.51
CA LEU A 18 -0.73 2.76 0.24
C LEU A 18 -0.16 2.20 1.54
N TYR A 19 1.09 1.74 1.55
CA TYR A 19 1.72 1.16 2.74
C TYR A 19 1.77 2.13 3.93
N LEU A 20 1.75 3.45 3.69
CA LEU A 20 1.69 4.47 4.76
C LEU A 20 0.46 4.33 5.67
N ASN A 21 -0.60 3.66 5.19
CA ASN A 21 -1.81 3.41 5.97
C ASN A 21 -1.72 2.18 6.88
N SER A 22 -0.65 1.39 6.80
CA SER A 22 -0.52 0.13 7.53
C SER A 22 -0.58 0.32 9.04
N THR A 23 0.03 1.37 9.58
CA THR A 23 -0.01 1.70 11.01
C THR A 23 -1.44 1.99 11.48
N ASN A 24 -2.20 2.81 10.76
CA ASN A 24 -3.59 3.11 11.10
C ASN A 24 -4.46 1.85 11.08
N MET A 25 -4.23 0.94 10.14
CA MET A 25 -4.94 -0.33 10.09
C MET A 25 -4.55 -1.26 11.25
N GLY A 26 -3.26 -1.35 11.58
CA GLY A 26 -2.81 -2.13 12.75
C GLY A 26 -3.40 -1.61 14.07
N MET A 27 -3.51 -0.29 14.22
CA MET A 27 -4.22 0.33 15.35
C MET A 27 -5.70 -0.03 15.36
N ALA A 28 -6.38 -0.02 14.19
CA ALA A 28 -7.78 -0.40 14.08
C ALA A 28 -8.03 -1.88 14.45
N GLU A 29 -7.16 -2.79 13.99
CA GLU A 29 -7.22 -4.21 14.36
C GLU A 29 -7.07 -4.39 15.87
N THR A 30 -6.10 -3.70 16.48
CA THR A 30 -5.87 -3.77 17.93
C THR A 30 -7.04 -3.18 18.73
N PHE A 31 -7.55 -2.02 18.31
CA PHE A 31 -8.65 -1.33 18.97
C PHE A 31 -9.92 -2.19 18.98
N THR A 32 -10.28 -2.77 17.83
CA THR A 32 -11.52 -3.57 17.71
C THR A 32 -11.48 -4.88 18.50
N GLN A 33 -10.30 -5.38 18.84
CA GLN A 33 -10.13 -6.53 19.74
C GLN A 33 -10.21 -6.14 21.22
N LYS A 34 -9.65 -5.00 21.60
CA LYS A 34 -9.56 -4.57 23.01
C LYS A 34 -10.77 -3.79 23.52
N THR A 35 -11.37 -2.97 22.66
CA THR A 35 -12.45 -2.04 23.06
C THR A 35 -13.51 -1.96 21.96
N PRO A 36 -14.50 -2.86 21.97
CA PRO A 36 -15.57 -2.84 20.98
C PRO A 36 -16.35 -1.53 21.06
N ASN A 37 -16.36 -0.73 19.99
CA ASN A 37 -17.19 0.47 19.91
C ASN A 37 -18.65 0.08 19.61
N PRO A 38 -19.63 0.41 20.48
CA PRO A 38 -21.04 0.04 20.29
C PRO A 38 -21.65 0.61 19.01
N GLN A 39 -21.22 1.79 18.57
CA GLN A 39 -21.72 2.42 17.35
C GLN A 39 -21.23 1.67 16.10
N PHE A 40 -19.98 1.21 16.07
CA PHE A 40 -19.48 0.37 14.99
C PHE A 40 -20.18 -0.98 14.96
N ALA A 41 -20.41 -1.59 16.13
CA ALA A 41 -21.15 -2.84 16.24
C ALA A 41 -22.57 -2.69 15.67
N SER A 42 -23.33 -1.68 16.13
CA SER A 42 -24.69 -1.41 15.64
C SER A 42 -24.74 -1.12 14.13
N THR A 43 -23.76 -0.35 13.62
CA THR A 43 -23.66 -0.05 12.18
C THR A 43 -23.41 -1.33 11.37
N CYS A 44 -22.46 -2.16 11.80
CA CYS A 44 -22.17 -3.42 11.13
C CYS A 44 -23.32 -4.41 11.25
N ASP A 45 -23.99 -4.48 12.40
CA ASP A 45 -25.20 -5.28 12.55
C ASP A 45 -26.22 -4.84 11.50
N SER A 46 -26.51 -3.55 11.37
CA SER A 46 -27.42 -3.01 10.36
C SER A 46 -27.02 -3.38 8.92
N ILE A 47 -25.74 -3.23 8.55
CA ILE A 47 -25.24 -3.56 7.20
C ILE A 47 -25.45 -5.04 6.86
N PHE A 48 -25.29 -5.92 7.85
CA PHE A 48 -25.37 -7.37 7.69
C PHE A 48 -26.68 -7.98 8.23
N THR A 49 -27.68 -7.16 8.58
CA THR A 49 -29.00 -7.61 9.09
C THR A 49 -29.79 -8.34 7.99
N ASN A 50 -30.53 -9.40 8.37
CA ASN A 50 -31.46 -10.16 7.51
C ASN A 50 -30.86 -10.96 6.34
N ARG A 51 -29.55 -11.25 6.34
CA ARG A 51 -28.97 -12.18 5.37
C ARG A 51 -28.49 -13.41 6.12
N HIS A 52 -29.14 -14.55 5.88
CA HIS A 52 -29.02 -15.84 6.59
C HIS A 52 -27.59 -16.42 6.78
N ASN A 53 -26.55 -15.71 6.32
CA ASN A 53 -25.13 -16.10 6.37
C ASN A 53 -24.22 -15.01 6.95
N SER A 54 -24.72 -14.05 7.75
CA SER A 54 -23.85 -13.07 8.43
C SER A 54 -22.95 -13.79 9.45
N ASN A 55 -21.82 -14.29 8.97
CA ASN A 55 -20.76 -14.89 9.77
C ASN A 55 -20.25 -13.82 10.77
N SER A 56 -19.90 -14.23 11.99
CA SER A 56 -19.22 -13.34 12.96
C SER A 56 -18.01 -12.64 12.32
N ILE A 57 -17.35 -13.35 11.40
CA ILE A 57 -16.26 -12.84 10.58
C ILE A 57 -16.63 -11.57 9.80
N HIS A 58 -17.82 -11.50 9.17
CA HIS A 58 -18.24 -10.29 8.43
C HIS A 58 -18.37 -9.10 9.38
N LYS A 59 -18.95 -9.30 10.57
CA LYS A 59 -19.11 -8.26 11.57
C LYS A 59 -17.76 -7.77 12.09
N ASP A 60 -16.83 -8.68 12.33
CA ASP A 60 -15.48 -8.34 12.80
C ASP A 60 -14.70 -7.54 11.76
N ILE A 61 -14.68 -7.99 10.50
CA ILE A 61 -14.06 -7.26 9.39
C ILE A 61 -14.68 -5.87 9.25
N CYS A 62 -16.02 -5.78 9.30
CA CYS A 62 -16.71 -4.50 9.20
C CYS A 62 -16.32 -3.54 10.32
N LYS A 63 -16.28 -4.00 11.58
CA LYS A 63 -15.87 -3.17 12.73
C LYS A 63 -14.45 -2.63 12.54
N THR A 64 -13.52 -3.47 12.09
CA THR A 64 -12.14 -3.05 11.81
C THR A 64 -12.07 -2.00 10.71
N LEU A 65 -12.81 -2.17 9.61
CA LEU A 65 -12.87 -1.18 8.54
C LEU A 65 -13.42 0.16 9.03
N LEU A 66 -14.51 0.17 9.81
CA LEU A 66 -15.08 1.39 10.37
C LEU A 66 -14.09 2.11 11.31
N ALA A 67 -13.40 1.36 12.19
CA ALA A 67 -12.37 1.92 13.06
C ALA A 67 -11.19 2.50 12.26
N TYR A 68 -10.74 1.80 11.22
CA TYR A 68 -9.68 2.26 10.33
C TYR A 68 -10.06 3.54 9.58
N PHE A 69 -11.28 3.61 9.06
CA PHE A 69 -11.77 4.80 8.36
C PHE A 69 -11.91 6.01 9.29
N HIS A 70 -12.30 5.79 10.54
CA HIS A 70 -12.32 6.83 11.55
C HIS A 70 -10.90 7.36 11.84
N LEU A 71 -9.94 6.47 12.09
CA LEU A 71 -8.53 6.83 12.31
C LEU A 71 -7.92 7.57 11.12
N SER A 72 -8.25 7.14 9.91
CA SER A 72 -7.73 7.74 8.67
C SER A 72 -8.23 9.16 8.43
N LYS A 73 -9.29 9.60 9.11
CA LYS A 73 -9.85 10.96 9.04
C LYS A 73 -9.41 11.89 10.17
N ILE A 74 -9.05 11.32 11.32
CA ILE A 74 -8.62 12.08 12.50
C ILE A 74 -7.12 12.29 12.52
N SER A 75 -6.34 11.29 12.09
CA SER A 75 -4.89 11.44 11.98
C SER A 75 -4.59 12.54 10.97
N GLY A 76 -3.72 13.50 11.30
CA GLY A 76 -3.30 14.60 10.41
C GLY A 76 -2.54 14.17 9.14
N GLY A 77 -2.77 12.93 8.67
CA GLY A 77 -2.33 12.40 7.39
C GLY A 77 -3.23 12.86 6.24
N SER A 78 -3.03 12.28 5.05
CA SER A 78 -3.88 12.62 3.92
C SER A 78 -5.27 12.01 4.11
N ASN A 79 -6.27 12.86 4.35
CA ASN A 79 -7.70 12.53 4.24
C ASN A 79 -8.11 12.18 2.80
N ASP A 80 -7.19 11.69 1.97
CA ASP A 80 -7.38 11.33 0.58
C ASP A 80 -7.97 9.91 0.48
N PRO A 81 -9.21 9.76 -0.01
CA PRO A 81 -9.85 8.46 -0.20
C PRO A 81 -9.06 7.54 -1.12
N ASN A 82 -8.28 8.08 -2.07
CA ASN A 82 -7.41 7.25 -2.91
C ASN A 82 -6.34 6.54 -2.10
N SER A 83 -5.93 7.07 -0.95
CA SER A 83 -4.96 6.43 -0.09
C SER A 83 -5.63 5.38 0.79
N TYR A 84 -6.53 5.81 1.68
CA TYR A 84 -7.04 4.92 2.72
C TYR A 84 -8.07 3.91 2.19
N CYS A 85 -8.94 4.27 1.25
CA CYS A 85 -9.90 3.31 0.70
C CYS A 85 -9.21 2.21 -0.12
N ARG A 86 -8.21 2.56 -0.92
CA ARG A 86 -7.42 1.56 -1.68
C ARG A 86 -6.66 0.64 -0.75
N TYR A 87 -6.01 1.17 0.28
CA TYR A 87 -5.34 0.33 1.25
C TYR A 87 -6.32 -0.60 1.98
N SER A 88 -7.50 -0.11 2.35
CA SER A 88 -8.54 -0.94 2.97
C SER A 88 -8.98 -2.09 2.07
N ASN A 89 -9.04 -1.88 0.74
CA ASN A 89 -9.38 -2.94 -0.19
C ASN A 89 -8.27 -4.01 -0.30
N TYR A 90 -6.99 -3.60 -0.30
CA TYR A 90 -5.87 -4.55 -0.21
C TYR A 90 -5.90 -5.34 1.10
N TRP A 91 -6.07 -4.66 2.24
CA TRP A 91 -6.17 -5.30 3.55
C TRP A 91 -7.34 -6.28 3.61
N LEU A 92 -8.51 -5.90 3.10
CA LEU A 92 -9.68 -6.77 3.06
C LEU A 92 -9.40 -8.02 2.24
N ASN A 93 -8.84 -7.87 1.03
CA ASN A 93 -8.43 -9.01 0.21
C ASN A 93 -7.42 -9.90 0.94
N LYS A 94 -6.48 -9.34 1.70
CA LYS A 94 -5.56 -10.13 2.55
C LYS A 94 -6.30 -10.88 3.66
N LYS A 95 -7.34 -10.29 4.25
CA LYS A 95 -8.11 -10.87 5.36
C LYS A 95 -9.01 -12.03 4.93
N VAL A 96 -9.59 -11.95 3.74
CA VAL A 96 -10.61 -12.87 3.25
C VAL A 96 -10.08 -13.91 2.25
N ARG A 97 -8.75 -14.04 2.14
CA ARG A 97 -8.07 -15.00 1.27
C ARG A 97 -7.23 -15.97 2.10
N LYS A 98 -7.12 -17.20 1.61
CA LYS A 98 -6.23 -18.22 2.15
C LYS A 98 -4.76 -17.85 1.91
N GLU A 99 -3.85 -18.56 2.56
CA GLU A 99 -2.41 -18.29 2.43
C GLU A 99 -1.91 -18.43 0.97
N ASN A 100 -2.45 -19.40 0.23
CA ASN A 100 -2.18 -19.61 -1.20
C ASN A 100 -2.77 -18.52 -2.12
N GLY A 101 -3.48 -17.55 -1.53
CA GLY A 101 -4.09 -16.42 -2.21
C GLY A 101 -5.49 -16.66 -2.77
N THR A 102 -6.12 -17.83 -2.62
CA THR A 102 -7.48 -18.07 -3.12
C THR A 102 -8.54 -17.44 -2.22
N LEU A 103 -9.62 -16.94 -2.82
CA LEU A 103 -10.72 -16.30 -2.10
C LEU A 103 -11.49 -17.30 -1.23
N GLU A 104 -11.80 -16.92 0.02
CA GLU A 104 -12.67 -17.71 0.88
C GLU A 104 -14.13 -17.65 0.40
N GLU A 105 -14.87 -18.73 0.60
CA GLU A 105 -16.25 -18.88 0.10
C GLU A 105 -17.18 -17.76 0.58
N TYR A 106 -17.01 -17.33 1.84
CA TYR A 106 -17.83 -16.28 2.43
C TYR A 106 -17.49 -14.87 1.89
N ALA A 107 -16.32 -14.67 1.29
CA ALA A 107 -15.78 -13.36 0.98
C ALA A 107 -16.57 -12.63 -0.12
N SER A 108 -17.03 -13.35 -1.14
CA SER A 108 -17.83 -12.77 -2.24
C SER A 108 -19.09 -12.09 -1.72
N SER A 109 -19.73 -12.69 -0.71
CA SER A 109 -20.89 -12.10 -0.05
C SER A 109 -20.53 -10.83 0.70
N PHE A 110 -19.35 -10.78 1.34
CA PHE A 110 -18.86 -9.58 2.02
C PHE A 110 -18.71 -8.41 1.03
N PHE A 111 -17.96 -8.61 -0.06
CA PHE A 111 -17.73 -7.55 -1.05
C PHE A 111 -19.04 -7.00 -1.60
N ASN A 112 -19.98 -7.88 -1.95
CA ASN A 112 -21.29 -7.47 -2.46
C ASN A 112 -22.12 -6.70 -1.43
N ILE A 113 -22.22 -7.20 -0.18
CA ILE A 113 -23.00 -6.56 0.87
C ILE A 113 -22.40 -5.20 1.21
N PHE A 114 -21.11 -5.16 1.49
CA PHE A 114 -20.40 -3.96 1.92
C PHE A 114 -20.49 -2.85 0.86
N ALA A 115 -20.22 -3.17 -0.41
CA ALA A 115 -20.35 -2.22 -1.51
C ALA A 115 -21.81 -1.80 -1.77
N SER A 116 -22.79 -2.68 -1.53
CA SER A 116 -24.21 -2.32 -1.72
C SER A 116 -24.79 -1.45 -0.61
N SER A 117 -24.14 -1.36 0.56
CA SER A 117 -24.71 -0.70 1.72
C SER A 117 -24.83 0.81 1.52
N THR A 118 -26.00 1.36 1.89
CA THR A 118 -26.34 2.79 1.76
C THR A 118 -26.54 3.47 3.11
N ASN A 119 -26.06 2.85 4.20
CA ASN A 119 -26.20 3.42 5.54
C ASN A 119 -25.49 4.77 5.61
N GLY A 120 -26.27 5.84 5.70
CA GLY A 120 -25.85 7.22 5.48
C GLY A 120 -24.94 7.85 6.53
N ASN A 121 -24.39 7.07 7.47
CA ASN A 121 -23.65 7.61 8.61
C ASN A 121 -22.18 7.25 8.70
N PHE A 122 -21.58 6.50 7.76
CA PHE A 122 -20.14 6.27 7.87
C PHE A 122 -19.50 6.03 6.51
N THR A 123 -18.28 6.56 6.37
CA THR A 123 -17.21 6.47 5.37
C THR A 123 -17.17 5.26 4.40
N SER A 124 -17.91 4.19 4.69
CA SER A 124 -18.20 3.09 3.76
C SER A 124 -18.75 3.56 2.40
N SER A 125 -19.57 4.60 2.36
CA SER A 125 -20.14 5.14 1.11
C SER A 125 -19.06 5.71 0.20
N GLU A 126 -18.05 6.37 0.77
CA GLU A 126 -16.92 6.97 0.06
C GLU A 126 -15.96 5.90 -0.48
N CYS A 127 -15.72 4.83 0.30
CA CYS A 127 -14.89 3.70 -0.12
C CYS A 127 -15.62 2.65 -0.97
N LYS A 128 -16.93 2.80 -1.20
CA LYS A 128 -17.77 1.82 -1.91
C LYS A 128 -17.19 1.38 -3.26
N ASN A 129 -16.72 2.33 -4.07
CA ASN A 129 -16.19 2.05 -5.41
C ASN A 129 -14.72 1.57 -5.39
N TYR A 130 -14.11 1.49 -4.22
CA TYR A 130 -12.73 1.02 -4.01
C TYR A 130 -12.66 -0.41 -3.49
N VAL A 131 -13.74 -0.91 -2.86
CA VAL A 131 -13.78 -2.23 -2.21
C VAL A 131 -14.34 -3.27 -3.18
N TYR A 132 -13.48 -4.18 -3.63
CA TYR A 132 -13.83 -5.24 -4.58
C TYR A 132 -12.78 -6.36 -4.52
N ASP A 133 -13.19 -7.53 -5.01
CA ASP A 133 -12.26 -8.64 -5.21
C ASP A 133 -11.18 -8.28 -6.25
N LEU A 134 -9.91 -8.26 -5.83
CA LEU A 134 -8.77 -7.98 -6.72
C LEU A 134 -8.54 -9.07 -7.78
N GLY A 135 -9.07 -10.27 -7.57
CA GLY A 135 -8.69 -11.47 -8.29
C GLY A 135 -7.37 -12.08 -7.77
N ASP A 136 -7.25 -13.39 -7.91
CA ASP A 136 -6.20 -14.19 -7.29
C ASP A 136 -4.79 -13.79 -7.73
N ASP A 137 -4.56 -13.59 -9.04
CA ASP A 137 -3.24 -13.21 -9.58
C ASP A 137 -2.83 -11.81 -9.11
N THR A 138 -3.72 -10.84 -9.28
CA THR A 138 -3.49 -9.45 -8.85
C THR A 138 -3.18 -9.38 -7.36
N PHE A 139 -3.96 -10.08 -6.54
CA PHE A 139 -3.76 -10.11 -5.10
C PHE A 139 -2.41 -10.73 -4.72
N LYS A 140 -2.03 -11.87 -5.32
CA LYS A 140 -0.74 -12.52 -5.03
C LYS A 140 0.44 -11.59 -5.32
N LYS A 141 0.44 -10.95 -6.49
CA LYS A 141 1.44 -9.96 -6.88
C LYS A 141 1.47 -8.77 -5.93
N MET A 142 0.30 -8.27 -5.53
CA MET A 142 0.17 -7.19 -4.56
C MET A 142 0.73 -7.59 -3.19
N LYS A 143 0.37 -8.79 -2.69
CA LYS A 143 0.87 -9.36 -1.42
C LYS A 143 2.39 -9.39 -1.42
N ILE A 144 3.01 -9.87 -2.50
CA ILE A 144 4.47 -9.89 -2.64
C ILE A 144 5.08 -8.49 -2.51
N LEU A 145 4.52 -7.48 -3.20
CA LEU A 145 5.04 -6.11 -3.14
C LEU A 145 4.86 -5.47 -1.75
N PHE A 146 3.72 -5.68 -1.09
CA PHE A 146 3.49 -5.17 0.26
C PHE A 146 4.41 -5.85 1.29
N THR A 147 4.62 -7.16 1.19
CA THR A 147 5.56 -7.88 2.06
C THR A 147 7.00 -7.42 1.82
N TYR A 148 7.41 -7.18 0.56
CA TYR A 148 8.70 -6.56 0.28
C TYR A 148 8.83 -5.21 0.98
N HIS A 149 7.82 -4.35 0.83
CA HIS A 149 7.83 -3.01 1.41
C HIS A 149 7.89 -3.05 2.95
N GLU A 150 7.24 -4.03 3.59
CA GLU A 150 7.32 -4.25 5.04
C GLU A 150 8.74 -4.55 5.51
N HIS A 151 9.43 -5.50 4.87
CA HIS A 151 10.82 -5.80 5.19
C HIS A 151 11.74 -4.61 4.89
N TYR A 152 11.51 -3.88 3.80
CA TYR A 152 12.27 -2.68 3.49
C TYR A 152 12.07 -1.58 4.54
N SER A 153 10.84 -1.35 5.01
CA SER A 153 10.56 -0.42 6.11
C SER A 153 11.28 -0.84 7.38
N ASN A 154 11.29 -2.13 7.72
CA ASN A 154 12.02 -2.64 8.89
C ASN A 154 13.54 -2.42 8.78
N PHE A 155 14.12 -2.61 7.59
CA PHE A 155 15.51 -2.24 7.32
C PHE A 155 15.75 -0.74 7.59
N ILE A 156 14.93 0.14 7.04
CA ILE A 156 15.10 1.60 7.21
C ILE A 156 14.96 2.03 8.67
N LEU A 157 14.05 1.42 9.43
CA LEU A 157 13.81 1.71 10.84
C LEU A 157 14.96 1.24 11.73
N LYS A 158 15.50 0.05 11.47
CA LYS A 158 16.47 -0.60 12.35
C LYS A 158 17.92 -0.26 12.03
N LYS A 159 18.23 0.23 10.82
CA LYS A 159 19.62 0.45 10.34
C LYS A 159 20.56 1.22 11.27
N GLN A 160 20.03 2.09 12.15
CA GLN A 160 20.86 2.85 13.10
C GLN A 160 21.02 2.16 14.46
N LYS A 161 19.94 1.59 15.00
CA LYS A 161 19.91 1.04 16.36
C LYS A 161 20.26 -0.45 16.40
N GLU A 162 19.87 -1.20 15.38
CA GLU A 162 20.02 -2.65 15.28
C GLU A 162 20.52 -3.04 13.86
N PRO A 163 21.79 -2.75 13.52
CA PRO A 163 22.35 -3.00 12.19
C PRO A 163 22.17 -4.44 11.69
N ASP A 164 22.36 -5.43 12.56
CA ASP A 164 22.25 -6.84 12.19
C ASP A 164 20.80 -7.22 11.83
N LEU A 165 19.83 -6.82 12.66
CA LEU A 165 18.40 -7.05 12.40
C LEU A 165 17.90 -6.27 11.18
N SER A 166 18.49 -5.11 10.93
CA SER A 166 18.28 -4.36 9.69
C SER A 166 18.77 -5.16 8.47
N CYS A 167 19.97 -5.75 8.53
CA CYS A 167 20.47 -6.59 7.45
C CYS A 167 19.65 -7.86 7.24
N VAL A 168 19.13 -8.50 8.30
CA VAL A 168 18.17 -9.61 8.17
C VAL A 168 16.93 -9.17 7.38
N SER A 169 16.42 -7.96 7.64
CA SER A 169 15.28 -7.41 6.90
C SER A 169 15.63 -7.14 5.42
N ALA A 170 16.85 -6.66 5.14
CA ALA A 170 17.33 -6.49 3.77
C ALA A 170 17.52 -7.83 3.04
N GLN A 171 17.94 -8.88 3.74
CA GLN A 171 18.06 -10.24 3.19
C GLN A 171 16.69 -10.81 2.78
N GLU A 172 15.64 -10.61 3.59
CA GLU A 172 14.28 -11.02 3.22
C GLU A 172 13.79 -10.29 1.95
N CYS A 173 14.13 -9.00 1.80
CA CYS A 173 13.86 -8.29 0.55
C CYS A 173 14.56 -8.92 -0.66
N ALA A 174 15.84 -9.28 -0.52
CA ALA A 174 16.61 -9.93 -1.57
C ALA A 174 16.06 -11.32 -1.92
N LYS A 175 15.59 -12.07 -0.92
CA LYS A 175 14.91 -13.37 -1.10
C LYS A 175 13.61 -13.22 -1.89
N ILE A 176 12.75 -12.28 -1.51
CA ILE A 176 11.51 -11.99 -2.25
C ILE A 176 11.82 -11.62 -3.70
N TYR A 177 12.83 -10.77 -3.93
CA TYR A 177 13.27 -10.43 -5.28
C TYR A 177 13.69 -11.69 -6.06
N LYS A 178 14.56 -12.52 -5.49
CA LYS A 178 15.03 -13.77 -6.11
C LYS A 178 13.89 -14.70 -6.51
N GLU A 179 12.95 -14.94 -5.61
CA GLU A 179 11.87 -15.92 -5.81
C GLU A 179 10.88 -15.50 -6.90
N ASN A 180 10.77 -14.19 -7.18
CA ASN A 180 9.71 -13.67 -8.03
C ASN A 180 10.20 -13.06 -9.34
N ILE A 181 11.45 -12.57 -9.40
CA ILE A 181 11.96 -11.88 -10.58
C ILE A 181 12.14 -12.77 -11.80
N PHE A 182 12.36 -14.08 -11.62
CA PHE A 182 12.47 -15.03 -12.74
C PHE A 182 11.16 -15.26 -13.49
N ASN A 183 10.02 -14.96 -12.86
CA ASN A 183 8.71 -15.03 -13.51
C ASN A 183 8.41 -13.78 -14.36
N CYS A 184 9.30 -12.78 -14.35
CA CYS A 184 9.16 -11.58 -15.16
C CYS A 184 9.64 -11.84 -16.59
N SER A 185 8.68 -12.05 -17.48
CA SER A 185 8.90 -12.42 -18.88
C SER A 185 9.01 -11.21 -19.84
N SER A 186 8.67 -9.98 -19.42
CA SER A 186 8.84 -8.78 -20.25
C SER A 186 9.13 -7.50 -19.44
N PHE A 187 9.61 -6.45 -20.12
CA PHE A 187 9.85 -5.12 -19.55
C PHE A 187 8.56 -4.31 -19.29
N GLU A 188 7.42 -4.74 -19.82
CA GLU A 188 6.15 -3.98 -19.74
C GLU A 188 5.24 -4.42 -18.58
N ASP A 189 5.57 -5.51 -17.88
CA ASP A 189 4.81 -5.93 -16.70
C ASP A 189 5.01 -4.91 -15.57
N LYS A 190 3.93 -4.19 -15.23
CA LYS A 190 3.90 -3.17 -14.17
C LYS A 190 4.30 -3.71 -12.79
N TYR A 191 3.97 -4.97 -12.48
CA TYR A 191 4.41 -5.62 -11.25
C TYR A 191 5.92 -5.83 -11.26
N CYS A 192 6.47 -6.33 -12.37
CA CYS A 192 7.91 -6.54 -12.54
C CYS A 192 8.69 -5.22 -12.50
N ALA A 193 8.18 -4.17 -13.14
CA ALA A 193 8.76 -2.84 -13.08
C ALA A 193 8.80 -2.32 -11.63
N LYS A 194 7.72 -2.52 -10.87
CA LYS A 194 7.66 -2.13 -9.45
C LYS A 194 8.65 -2.91 -8.59
N LEU A 195 8.71 -4.24 -8.77
CA LEU A 195 9.62 -5.12 -8.03
C LEU A 195 11.09 -4.77 -8.30
N LYS A 196 11.45 -4.48 -9.57
CA LYS A 196 12.79 -3.99 -9.94
C LYS A 196 13.07 -2.64 -9.27
N GLY A 197 12.13 -1.70 -9.30
CA GLY A 197 12.28 -0.40 -8.66
C GLY A 197 12.50 -0.48 -7.14
N PHE A 198 11.83 -1.42 -6.47
CA PHE A 198 12.07 -1.75 -5.06
C PHE A 198 13.47 -2.28 -4.81
N ARG A 199 13.93 -3.24 -5.62
CA ARG A 199 15.30 -3.74 -5.57
C ARG A 199 16.32 -2.62 -5.76
N ASP A 200 16.11 -1.74 -6.74
CA ASP A 200 17.04 -0.63 -7.01
C ASP A 200 17.11 0.34 -5.83
N LYS A 201 15.97 0.62 -5.18
CA LYS A 201 15.89 1.45 -3.98
C LYS A 201 16.71 0.85 -2.85
N LEU A 202 16.50 -0.44 -2.55
CA LEU A 202 17.26 -1.16 -1.55
C LEU A 202 18.76 -1.15 -1.85
N MET A 203 19.17 -1.51 -3.07
CA MET A 203 20.58 -1.54 -3.48
C MET A 203 21.26 -0.17 -3.33
N ARG A 204 20.58 0.92 -3.68
CA ARG A 204 21.09 2.29 -3.47
C ARG A 204 21.30 2.56 -1.98
N ASP A 205 20.35 2.22 -1.14
CA ASP A 205 20.45 2.47 0.30
C ASP A 205 21.59 1.65 0.92
N LEU A 206 21.68 0.35 0.60
CA LEU A 206 22.77 -0.52 1.06
C LEU A 206 24.15 0.03 0.71
N LYS A 207 24.34 0.46 -0.54
CA LYS A 207 25.60 1.07 -1.01
C LYS A 207 25.90 2.40 -0.33
N SER A 208 24.89 3.27 -0.22
CA SER A 208 25.06 4.60 0.39
C SER A 208 25.45 4.50 1.87
N LEU A 209 24.89 3.52 2.57
CA LEU A 209 25.16 3.26 3.99
C LEU A 209 26.43 2.42 4.20
N LYS A 210 26.93 1.75 3.15
CA LYS A 210 28.04 0.78 3.20
C LYS A 210 27.76 -0.36 4.19
N MET A 211 26.56 -0.94 4.11
CA MET A 211 26.09 -1.99 5.03
C MET A 211 25.59 -3.23 4.27
N CYS A 212 25.55 -4.36 4.97
CA CYS A 212 25.01 -5.63 4.49
C CYS A 212 25.65 -6.10 3.16
N SER A 213 26.99 -6.21 3.12
CA SER A 213 27.76 -6.65 1.94
C SER A 213 27.18 -7.91 1.31
N ASP A 214 26.87 -8.91 2.14
CA ASP A 214 26.38 -10.21 1.69
C ASP A 214 25.04 -10.06 0.95
N THR A 215 24.19 -9.13 1.38
CA THR A 215 22.92 -8.83 0.68
C THR A 215 23.17 -8.16 -0.66
N GLN A 216 24.15 -7.26 -0.75
CA GLN A 216 24.54 -6.64 -2.01
C GLN A 216 25.06 -7.69 -3.01
N ASP A 217 25.84 -8.66 -2.52
CA ASP A 217 26.39 -9.76 -3.33
C ASP A 217 25.29 -10.71 -3.82
N ILE A 218 24.32 -11.04 -2.96
CA ILE A 218 23.13 -11.82 -3.32
C ILE A 218 22.36 -11.12 -4.45
N ILE A 219 22.02 -9.84 -4.29
CA ILE A 219 21.27 -9.09 -5.31
C ILE A 219 22.06 -9.02 -6.63
N SER A 220 23.36 -8.74 -6.55
CA SER A 220 24.22 -8.66 -7.75
C SER A 220 24.30 -10.00 -8.49
N SER A 221 24.36 -11.11 -7.75
CA SER A 221 24.35 -12.46 -8.33
C SER A 221 23.03 -12.79 -9.02
N ILE A 222 21.90 -12.38 -8.43
CA ILE A 222 20.58 -12.53 -9.04
C ILE A 222 20.51 -11.74 -10.35
N ASP A 223 20.94 -10.48 -10.34
CA ASP A 223 20.91 -9.61 -11.52
C ASP A 223 21.78 -10.13 -12.67
N LYS A 224 22.95 -10.69 -12.34
CA LYS A 224 23.80 -11.37 -13.32
C LYS A 224 23.07 -12.55 -13.97
N THR A 225 22.44 -13.39 -13.16
CA THR A 225 21.69 -14.57 -13.64
C THR A 225 20.55 -14.18 -14.58
N ILE A 226 19.80 -13.11 -14.26
CA ILE A 226 18.71 -12.60 -15.12
C ILE A 226 19.24 -12.09 -16.47
N THR A 227 20.39 -11.43 -16.45
CA THR A 227 21.01 -10.89 -17.67
C THR A 227 21.48 -12.03 -18.58
N GLU A 228 22.09 -13.07 -17.99
CA GLU A 228 22.54 -14.27 -18.71
C GLU A 228 21.36 -15.04 -19.31
N SER A 229 20.27 -15.28 -18.56
CA SER A 229 19.09 -15.99 -19.08
C SER A 229 18.38 -15.24 -20.21
N SER A 230 18.32 -13.91 -20.13
CA SER A 230 17.76 -13.07 -21.20
C SER A 230 18.58 -13.16 -22.49
N SER A 231 19.90 -13.28 -22.38
CA SER A 231 20.80 -13.39 -23.54
C SER A 231 20.74 -14.75 -24.25
N GLN A 232 20.47 -15.83 -23.52
CA GLN A 232 20.29 -17.16 -24.11
C GLN A 232 18.98 -17.26 -24.90
N ASN A 233 17.89 -16.71 -24.36
CA ASN A 233 16.59 -16.71 -25.05
C ASN A 233 16.64 -15.95 -26.39
N GLN A 234 17.39 -14.84 -26.48
CA GLN A 234 17.60 -14.13 -27.75
C GLN A 234 18.45 -14.93 -28.75
N ARG A 235 19.38 -15.76 -28.28
CA ARG A 235 20.25 -16.57 -29.15
C ARG A 235 19.51 -17.76 -29.76
N GLU A 236 18.56 -18.35 -29.02
CA GLU A 236 17.71 -19.42 -29.54
C GLU A 236 16.66 -18.90 -30.54
N GLU A 237 16.09 -17.72 -30.28
CA GLU A 237 15.13 -17.07 -31.20
C GLU A 237 15.80 -16.59 -32.52
N SER A 238 17.09 -16.23 -32.46
CA SER A 238 17.90 -15.89 -33.65
C SER A 238 18.27 -17.10 -34.53
N SER A 239 18.11 -18.34 -34.06
CA SER A 239 18.46 -19.54 -34.84
C SER A 239 17.43 -19.95 -35.90
N GLN A 240 16.27 -19.27 -35.94
CA GLN A 240 15.25 -19.44 -36.99
C GLN A 240 15.26 -18.28 -38.00
N ALA A 241 16.44 -17.84 -38.42
CA ALA A 241 16.56 -16.94 -39.57
C ALA A 241 16.40 -17.75 -40.88
N THR A 242 15.17 -17.83 -41.38
CA THR A 242 14.88 -18.24 -42.76
C THR A 242 15.61 -17.28 -43.69
N THR A 243 16.49 -17.83 -44.52
CA THR A 243 17.23 -17.11 -45.56
C THR A 243 16.24 -16.62 -46.61
N ILE A 244 15.81 -15.36 -46.52
CA ILE A 244 15.07 -14.70 -47.62
C ILE A 244 15.94 -13.59 -48.19
N SER A 245 16.26 -13.85 -49.45
CA SER A 245 17.05 -13.09 -50.41
C SER A 245 16.84 -11.58 -50.37
N ALA A 246 17.95 -10.86 -50.44
CA ALA A 246 18.02 -9.42 -50.64
C ALA A 246 17.47 -9.04 -52.02
N SER A 247 16.35 -8.30 -52.05
CA SER A 247 15.99 -7.43 -53.17
C SER A 247 14.93 -6.42 -52.73
N SER A 248 15.21 -5.15 -53.00
CA SER A 248 14.38 -3.93 -52.81
C SER A 248 14.75 -2.99 -51.66
N LEU A 249 15.97 -2.47 -51.71
CA LEU A 249 16.21 -1.08 -51.33
C LEU A 249 15.52 -0.19 -52.37
N GLY A 250 14.53 0.61 -51.96
CA GLY A 250 13.89 1.57 -52.87
C GLY A 250 12.77 2.36 -52.21
N THR A 251 13.05 3.62 -51.88
CA THR A 251 12.10 4.71 -51.60
C THR A 251 11.20 4.59 -50.37
N MET A 252 11.71 5.02 -49.22
CA MET A 252 10.92 5.81 -48.25
C MET A 252 11.81 6.62 -47.26
N MET A 253 12.92 7.17 -47.76
CA MET A 253 13.61 8.26 -47.05
C MET A 253 12.92 9.58 -47.45
N GLY A 254 12.08 10.12 -46.57
CA GLY A 254 11.45 11.41 -46.86
C GLY A 254 10.47 11.98 -45.85
N VAL A 255 10.14 11.32 -44.72
CA VAL A 255 9.17 11.87 -43.76
C VAL A 255 9.58 11.75 -42.27
N SER A 256 10.66 11.06 -41.90
CA SER A 256 11.00 10.87 -40.46
C SER A 256 11.91 11.94 -39.83
N LEU A 257 12.45 12.89 -40.60
CA LEU A 257 13.38 13.90 -40.05
C LEU A 257 12.68 15.15 -39.47
N LEU A 258 11.36 15.32 -39.68
CA LEU A 258 10.59 16.43 -39.12
C LEU A 258 10.17 16.20 -37.66
N SER A 259 10.15 14.95 -37.18
CA SER A 259 9.80 14.63 -35.78
C SER A 259 10.88 15.00 -34.76
N LEU A 260 12.13 15.20 -35.20
CA LEU A 260 13.25 15.56 -34.31
C LEU A 260 13.26 17.05 -33.96
N PHE A 261 12.59 17.90 -34.74
CA PHE A 261 12.56 19.35 -34.49
C PHE A 261 11.45 19.79 -33.51
N LEU A 262 10.40 19.00 -33.29
CA LEU A 262 9.32 19.34 -32.35
C LEU A 262 9.55 18.86 -30.91
N TYR A 263 10.47 17.92 -30.68
CA TYR A 263 10.89 17.54 -29.32
C TYR A 263 11.63 18.68 -28.60
N LYS A 264 12.35 19.53 -29.33
CA LYS A 264 13.13 20.63 -28.75
C LYS A 264 12.31 21.88 -28.41
N VAL A 265 11.01 21.92 -28.74
CA VAL A 265 10.18 23.14 -28.66
C VAL A 265 8.87 22.94 -27.88
N THR A 266 8.70 21.82 -27.17
CA THR A 266 7.62 21.67 -26.19
C THR A 266 8.21 21.66 -24.78
N PRO A 267 8.08 22.74 -23.97
CA PRO A 267 8.52 22.72 -22.58
C PRO A 267 7.45 22.02 -21.74
N LEU A 268 7.36 20.69 -21.85
CA LEU A 268 6.54 19.90 -20.94
C LEU A 268 7.27 19.76 -19.60
N GLY A 269 7.02 20.75 -18.75
CA GLY A 269 6.82 20.53 -17.32
C GLY A 269 8.03 20.06 -16.53
N SER A 270 8.90 21.00 -16.19
CA SER A 270 9.67 20.94 -14.94
C SER A 270 8.70 21.01 -13.75
N TRP A 271 8.08 19.89 -13.39
CA TRP A 271 7.30 19.79 -12.16
C TRP A 271 7.19 18.35 -11.65
N LEU A 272 8.33 17.76 -11.26
CA LEU A 272 8.30 16.54 -10.44
C LEU A 272 9.47 16.38 -9.46
N SER A 273 10.04 17.46 -8.96
CA SER A 273 11.02 17.38 -7.87
C SER A 273 10.95 18.57 -6.91
N SER A 274 10.02 18.55 -5.97
CA SER A 274 10.17 19.28 -4.70
C SER A 274 9.27 18.74 -3.59
N ARG A 275 9.40 17.46 -3.22
CA ARG A 275 8.89 17.00 -1.91
C ARG A 275 9.50 15.65 -1.47
N ILE A 276 10.81 15.65 -1.32
CA ILE A 276 11.56 14.58 -0.63
C ILE A 276 12.42 15.14 0.53
N GLY A 277 12.16 16.38 0.94
CA GLY A 277 12.66 16.91 2.21
C GLY A 277 11.60 16.75 3.29
N ASN A 278 11.87 15.94 4.31
CA ASN A 278 11.18 15.82 5.62
C ASN A 278 10.58 14.45 5.99
N PHE A 279 10.91 13.35 5.31
CA PHE A 279 10.53 12.00 5.78
C PHE A 279 11.31 11.49 7.02
N LYS A 280 12.23 12.29 7.56
CA LYS A 280 13.00 11.94 8.76
C LYS A 280 12.23 12.17 10.07
N LYS A 281 11.10 12.89 10.05
CA LYS A 281 10.41 13.33 11.27
C LYS A 281 9.23 12.45 11.72
N THR A 282 8.70 11.57 10.86
CA THR A 282 7.46 10.80 11.15
C THR A 282 7.72 9.34 11.59
N LEU A 283 8.97 8.92 11.79
CA LEU A 283 9.31 7.58 12.30
C LEU A 283 10.10 7.63 13.61
N ASN A 284 9.81 8.62 14.45
CA ASN A 284 10.16 8.58 15.87
C ASN A 284 8.90 8.22 16.66
N ILE A 285 8.58 6.93 16.72
CA ILE A 285 7.82 6.41 17.85
C ILE A 285 8.89 5.88 18.80
N GLY A 286 9.31 6.75 19.72
CA GLY A 286 9.89 6.31 20.97
C GLY A 286 8.75 5.73 21.79
N ASP A 287 9.01 4.56 22.39
CA ASP A 287 8.12 3.92 23.34
C ASP A 287 7.75 4.92 24.43
N ASN A 288 6.54 5.45 24.37
CA ASN A 288 5.91 6.10 25.50
C ASN A 288 4.48 5.57 25.60
N GLU A 289 4.33 4.62 26.50
CA GLU A 289 3.09 4.03 26.94
C GLU A 289 2.37 5.05 27.81
N GLU A 290 1.66 6.00 27.19
CA GLU A 290 0.66 6.82 27.88
C GLU A 290 -0.63 6.84 27.06
N ASN A 291 -1.66 6.24 27.66
CA ASN A 291 -3.00 6.09 27.11
C ASN A 291 -3.70 7.46 27.08
N GLU A 292 -3.56 8.23 26.00
CA GLU A 292 -4.52 9.28 25.67
C GLU A 292 -5.53 8.77 24.64
N SER A 293 -6.79 8.67 25.08
CA SER A 293 -7.90 8.11 24.32
C SER A 293 -8.32 9.03 23.16
N LEU A 294 -7.84 8.74 21.95
CA LEU A 294 -8.27 9.38 20.68
C LEU A 294 -9.74 9.13 20.29
N PHE A 295 -10.52 8.40 21.11
CA PHE A 295 -11.88 7.95 20.81
C PHE A 295 -12.94 8.43 21.81
N GLN A 296 -12.69 9.46 22.62
CA GLN A 296 -13.76 10.09 23.39
C GLN A 296 -14.67 10.92 22.46
N TYR A 297 -15.86 10.40 22.18
CA TYR A 297 -16.96 11.22 21.67
C TYR A 297 -17.69 11.83 22.86
N SER A 298 -17.85 13.15 22.85
CA SER A 298 -18.71 13.87 23.78
C SER A 298 -20.16 13.44 23.55
N GLU A 299 -20.72 12.74 24.52
CA GLU A 299 -22.14 12.51 24.62
C GLU A 299 -22.83 13.88 24.67
N SER A 300 -23.51 14.28 23.60
CA SER A 300 -24.32 15.50 23.58
C SER A 300 -25.58 15.23 24.41
N THR A 301 -25.46 15.32 25.72
CA THR A 301 -26.58 15.55 26.60
C THR A 301 -26.81 17.05 26.66
N GLU A 302 -27.91 17.51 26.06
CA GLU A 302 -28.46 18.83 26.35
C GLU A 302 -28.58 18.99 27.86
N SER A 303 -27.71 19.82 28.44
CA SER A 303 -27.84 20.26 29.82
C SER A 303 -27.54 21.75 29.87
N ASN A 304 -28.56 22.52 30.27
CA ASN A 304 -28.51 23.95 30.44
C ASN A 304 -27.35 24.34 31.37
N TYR A 305 -26.35 25.04 30.85
CA TYR A 305 -25.21 25.50 31.63
C TYR A 305 -25.51 26.89 32.19
N THR A 306 -25.83 26.97 33.48
CA THR A 306 -25.73 28.22 34.24
C THR A 306 -24.28 28.43 34.68
N ASN A 307 -23.76 29.59 34.32
CA ASN A 307 -22.40 30.08 34.50
C ASN A 307 -21.96 30.06 35.98
N GLY A 308 -20.78 29.48 36.26
CA GLY A 308 -20.12 29.53 37.56
C GLY A 308 -18.61 29.69 37.36
N ASP A 309 -18.10 30.89 37.60
CA ASP A 309 -16.69 31.25 37.48
C ASP A 309 -15.85 30.53 38.55
N TYR A 310 -14.87 29.73 38.14
CA TYR A 310 -13.82 29.22 39.02
C TYR A 310 -12.46 29.73 38.54
N ASN A 311 -11.85 30.62 39.34
CA ASN A 311 -10.45 31.02 39.21
C ASN A 311 -9.59 30.06 40.03
N ILE A 312 -8.65 29.36 39.40
CA ILE A 312 -7.61 28.59 40.09
C ILE A 312 -6.27 29.29 39.87
N ALA A 313 -5.67 29.77 40.95
CA ALA A 313 -4.32 30.34 40.95
C ALA A 313 -3.26 29.23 41.08
N TYR A 314 -2.29 29.22 40.17
CA TYR A 314 -1.12 28.35 40.24
C TYR A 314 -0.04 28.97 41.12
N HIS A 315 0.44 28.23 42.13
CA HIS A 315 1.68 28.52 42.83
C HIS A 315 2.76 27.52 42.38
N PHE A 316 3.84 28.04 41.77
CA PHE A 316 5.09 27.31 41.59
C PHE A 316 5.97 27.51 42.83
N VAL A 317 6.39 26.41 43.45
CA VAL A 317 7.48 26.41 44.45
C VAL A 317 8.74 25.94 43.75
N GLY A 318 9.72 26.83 43.67
CA GLY A 318 11.08 26.56 43.22
C GLY A 318 12.05 26.44 44.38
N ASN A 319 12.81 25.35 44.34
CA ASN A 319 14.14 25.04 44.90
C ASN A 319 14.55 25.38 46.35
N SER A 320 15.12 24.36 46.99
CA SER A 320 16.56 24.30 47.28
C SER A 320 17.05 22.87 47.11
#